data_AF-A0A7S2JEU0-F1
#
_entry.id   AF-A0A7S2JEU0-F1
#
_cell.length_a   1.000
_cell.length_b   1.000
_cell.length_c   1.000
_cell.angle_alpha   90.00
_cell.angle_beta   90.00
_cell.angle_gamma   90.00
#
_symmetry.space_group_name_H-M   'P 1'
#
loop_
_entity.id
_entity.type
_entity.pdbx_description
1 polymer ?
#
loop_
_entity_poly.entity_id
_entity_poly.type
_entity_poly.pdbx_seq_one_letter_code
_entity_poly.pdbx_strand_id
1 'polypeptide(L)'
;DGAIVPVQGDGAAGDADAAKQQEEREMGQPVRFGVTEPISLGLPTEAELALTAQLQEDMRRDAPLEVQENLRFRASVLLELQSVVLKWIYEASLQEGMDEETARSAGARIFTFGSYRLGLVAPGSDVDALCVAPRHVSREAFFADLVPKLREHPDVKDLTPVPDAYVPIIKMKLQGIEIDLLFARLMLTQVPEDLESLMDDNLLRNLDDKTVRSLN
;
A
#
# COMPACT_ATOMS: atom_id res chain seq x y z
N ASP A 1 -53.93 -30.76 53.87
CA ASP A 1 -54.10 -29.69 54.87
C ASP A 1 -52.73 -29.08 55.15
N GLY A 2 -52.30 -28.00 54.50
CA GLY A 2 -52.95 -26.70 54.28
C GLY A 2 -52.17 -25.69 55.15
N ALA A 3 -51.71 -24.51 54.74
CA ALA A 3 -51.80 -23.67 53.54
C ALA A 3 -50.61 -22.65 53.64
N ILE A 4 -49.78 -22.41 52.61
CA ILE A 4 -49.77 -21.29 51.62
C ILE A 4 -50.67 -20.09 51.97
N VAL A 5 -50.14 -18.86 52.10
CA VAL A 5 -50.19 -17.66 51.17
C VAL A 5 -49.35 -16.47 51.79
N PRO A 6 -49.10 -15.31 51.14
CA PRO A 6 -47.94 -14.95 50.29
C PRO A 6 -47.07 -13.79 50.84
N VAL A 7 -45.94 -13.51 50.19
CA VAL A 7 -45.40 -12.13 50.13
C VAL A 7 -45.39 -11.69 48.67
N GLN A 8 -46.10 -10.58 48.44
CA GLN A 8 -46.30 -9.91 47.16
C GLN A 8 -44.97 -9.41 46.58
N GLY A 9 -44.84 -9.54 45.26
CA GLY A 9 -43.81 -8.87 44.50
C GLY A 9 -44.14 -7.38 44.35
N ASP A 10 -43.14 -6.54 44.61
CA ASP A 10 -43.06 -5.22 44.01
C ASP A 10 -42.18 -5.33 42.77
N GLY A 11 -42.80 -4.98 41.64
CA GLY A 11 -42.15 -4.90 40.35
C GLY A 11 -41.42 -3.59 40.13
N ALA A 12 -40.49 -3.67 39.18
CA ALA A 12 -40.29 -2.69 38.12
C ALA A 12 -39.85 -1.27 38.54
N ALA A 13 -38.57 -1.12 38.87
CA ALA A 13 -37.86 0.15 38.65
C ALA A 13 -36.32 0.04 38.49
N GLY A 14 -35.74 -1.16 38.41
CA GLY A 14 -34.28 -1.34 38.50
C GLY A 14 -33.53 -1.65 37.20
N ASP A 15 -34.19 -2.24 36.19
CA ASP A 15 -33.48 -2.87 35.06
C ASP A 15 -33.35 -2.00 33.79
N ALA A 16 -34.05 -0.86 33.71
CA ALA A 16 -34.01 -0.01 32.52
C ALA A 16 -32.77 0.91 32.47
N ASP A 17 -32.12 1.15 33.61
CA ASP A 17 -30.96 2.05 33.71
C ASP A 17 -29.62 1.31 33.56
N ALA A 18 -29.56 0.04 33.97
CA ALA A 18 -28.38 -0.80 33.79
C ALA A 18 -28.15 -1.19 32.31
N ALA A 19 -29.23 -1.35 31.53
CA ALA A 19 -29.15 -1.69 30.12
C ALA A 19 -28.74 -0.51 29.21
N LYS A 20 -28.85 0.74 29.68
CA LYS A 20 -28.42 1.93 28.92
C LYS A 20 -26.96 2.31 29.11
N GLN A 21 -26.28 1.76 30.12
CA GLN A 21 -24.90 2.10 30.45
C GLN A 21 -23.86 1.13 29.84
N GLN A 22 -24.31 0.13 29.06
CA GLN A 22 -23.43 -0.93 28.56
C GLN A 22 -23.26 -0.96 27.02
N GLU A 23 -23.76 0.07 26.33
CA GLU A 23 -23.55 0.30 24.89
C GLU A 23 -22.65 1.51 24.57
N GLU A 24 -21.89 2.01 25.54
CA GLU A 24 -20.71 2.83 25.23
C GLU A 24 -19.58 1.90 24.79
N ARG A 25 -19.61 1.50 23.51
CA ARG A 25 -18.37 1.08 22.84
C ARG A 25 -17.39 2.22 23.05
N GLU A 26 -16.24 1.94 23.68
CA GLU A 26 -15.10 2.87 23.74
C GLU A 26 -14.74 3.27 22.31
N MET A 27 -15.38 4.32 21.79
CA MET A 27 -14.94 5.00 20.60
C MET A 27 -13.62 5.63 21.02
N GLY A 28 -12.52 5.14 20.43
CA GLY A 28 -11.21 5.75 20.58
C GLY A 28 -11.27 7.25 20.29
N GLN A 29 -10.24 7.99 20.72
CA GLN A 29 -10.22 9.45 20.57
C GLN A 29 -10.66 9.89 19.18
N PRO A 30 -11.57 10.89 19.07
CA PRO A 30 -12.06 11.36 17.79
C PRO A 30 -10.89 11.81 16.91
N VAL A 31 -10.72 11.13 15.77
CA VAL A 31 -9.67 11.45 14.80
C VAL A 31 -10.09 12.71 14.06
N ARG A 32 -9.34 13.81 14.25
CA ARG A 32 -9.52 15.06 13.50
C ARG A 32 -8.80 14.94 12.15
N PHE A 33 -9.58 14.99 11.06
CA PHE A 33 -9.01 15.04 9.72
C PHE A 33 -8.84 16.50 9.28
N GLY A 34 -7.59 16.91 9.02
CA GLY A 34 -7.26 18.26 8.60
C GLY A 34 -6.84 19.20 9.74
N VAL A 35 -6.49 20.44 9.38
CA VAL A 35 -5.96 21.44 10.34
C VAL A 35 -7.04 22.38 10.91
N THR A 36 -8.26 22.37 10.34
CA THR A 36 -9.41 23.19 10.75
C THR A 36 -10.61 22.33 11.13
N GLU A 37 -11.60 22.95 11.78
CA GLU A 37 -12.89 22.29 12.05
C GLU A 37 -13.66 22.00 10.75
N PRO A 38 -14.49 20.94 10.75
CA PRO A 38 -15.36 20.64 9.61
C PRO A 38 -16.39 21.75 9.41
N ILE A 39 -16.66 22.09 8.14
CA ILE A 39 -17.68 23.10 7.78
C ILE A 39 -19.08 22.62 8.19
N SER A 40 -19.35 21.33 8.06
CA SER A 40 -20.63 20.70 8.41
C SER A 40 -20.38 19.27 8.88
N LEU A 41 -21.13 18.86 9.89
CA LEU A 41 -21.26 17.47 10.35
C LEU A 41 -22.60 16.86 9.93
N GLY A 42 -23.35 17.55 9.06
CA GLY A 42 -24.63 17.06 8.55
C GLY A 42 -24.45 15.77 7.76
N LEU A 43 -25.28 14.78 8.07
CA LEU A 43 -25.37 13.55 7.30
C LEU A 43 -26.14 13.79 5.98
N PRO A 44 -25.87 12.99 4.94
CA PRO A 44 -26.58 13.14 3.67
C PRO A 44 -28.08 12.88 3.83
N THR A 45 -28.87 13.67 3.10
CA THR A 45 -30.32 13.50 2.95
C THR A 45 -30.64 12.35 2.00
N GLU A 46 -31.88 11.85 2.03
CA GLU A 46 -32.33 10.81 1.10
C GLU A 46 -32.18 11.23 -0.38
N ALA A 47 -32.41 12.50 -0.69
CA ALA A 47 -32.23 13.04 -2.04
C ALA A 47 -30.75 13.01 -2.48
N GLU A 48 -29.82 13.35 -1.59
CA GLU A 48 -28.37 13.30 -1.87
C GLU A 48 -27.85 11.86 -2.00
N LEU A 49 -28.41 10.92 -1.22
CA LEU A 49 -28.12 9.50 -1.37
C LEU A 49 -28.60 8.98 -2.72
N ALA A 50 -29.79 9.39 -3.18
CA ALA A 50 -30.29 9.04 -4.50
C ALA A 50 -29.39 9.60 -5.63
N LEU A 51 -28.91 10.83 -5.49
CA LEU A 51 -27.94 11.42 -6.42
C LEU A 51 -26.59 10.68 -6.40
N THR A 52 -26.12 10.24 -5.23
CA THR A 52 -24.90 9.44 -5.11
C THR A 52 -25.05 8.10 -5.84
N ALA A 53 -26.20 7.44 -5.70
CA ALA A 53 -26.47 6.19 -6.42
C ALA A 53 -26.49 6.39 -7.94
N GLN A 54 -27.07 7.50 -8.41
CA GLN A 54 -27.07 7.87 -9.83
C GLN A 54 -25.63 8.12 -10.34
N LEU A 55 -24.84 8.89 -9.60
CA LEU A 55 -23.43 9.14 -9.92
C LEU A 55 -22.64 7.83 -10.04
N GLN A 56 -22.82 6.91 -9.10
CA GLN A 56 -22.14 5.61 -9.14
C GLN A 56 -22.52 4.81 -10.40
N GLU A 57 -23.77 4.87 -10.83
CA GLU A 57 -24.21 4.18 -12.04
C GLU A 57 -23.62 4.80 -13.30
N ASP A 58 -23.60 6.13 -13.38
CA ASP A 58 -22.94 6.84 -14.48
C ASP A 58 -21.44 6.53 -14.53
N MET A 59 -20.76 6.49 -13.37
CA MET A 59 -19.35 6.09 -13.29
C MET A 59 -19.11 4.65 -13.76
N ARG A 60 -19.96 3.68 -13.38
CA ARG A 60 -19.83 2.29 -13.86
C ARG A 60 -19.97 2.20 -15.38
N ARG A 61 -20.82 3.04 -15.98
CA ARG A 61 -21.05 3.08 -17.42
C ARG A 61 -19.92 3.76 -18.18
N ASP A 62 -19.51 4.95 -17.72
CA ASP A 62 -18.66 5.86 -18.51
C ASP A 62 -17.18 5.80 -18.10
N ALA A 63 -16.87 5.36 -16.88
CA ALA A 63 -15.51 5.24 -16.34
C ALA A 63 -15.35 3.94 -15.52
N PRO A 64 -15.52 2.77 -16.16
CA PRO A 64 -15.46 1.50 -15.45
C PRO A 64 -14.09 1.29 -14.82
N LEU A 65 -14.09 0.86 -13.56
CA LEU A 65 -12.89 0.38 -12.90
C LEU A 65 -12.53 -1.01 -13.41
N GLU A 66 -11.26 -1.36 -13.22
CA GLU A 66 -10.72 -2.64 -13.57
C GLU A 66 -11.41 -3.80 -12.83
N VAL A 67 -11.59 -4.91 -13.54
CA VAL A 67 -12.15 -6.13 -12.96
C VAL A 67 -11.16 -6.83 -12.02
N GLN A 68 -11.71 -7.52 -11.01
CA GLN A 68 -10.92 -8.18 -9.96
C GLN A 68 -9.90 -9.20 -10.49
N GLU A 69 -10.20 -9.86 -11.60
CA GLU A 69 -9.28 -10.80 -12.24
C GLU A 69 -8.00 -10.11 -12.76
N ASN A 70 -8.15 -8.97 -13.44
CA ASN A 70 -7.03 -8.17 -13.94
C ASN A 70 -6.22 -7.55 -12.79
N LEU A 71 -6.86 -7.18 -11.68
CA LEU A 71 -6.15 -6.74 -10.47
C LEU A 71 -5.31 -7.87 -9.84
N ARG A 72 -5.85 -9.08 -9.76
CA ARG A 72 -5.10 -10.27 -9.30
C ARG A 72 -3.93 -10.58 -10.22
N PHE A 73 -4.13 -10.43 -11.52
CA PHE A 73 -3.07 -10.61 -12.51
C PHE A 73 -1.96 -9.56 -12.35
N ARG A 74 -2.31 -8.27 -12.20
CA ARG A 74 -1.32 -7.22 -11.87
C ARG A 74 -0.55 -7.54 -10.58
N ALA A 75 -1.23 -8.08 -9.55
CA ALA A 75 -0.57 -8.50 -8.32
C ALA A 75 0.41 -9.67 -8.54
N SER A 76 0.09 -10.66 -9.38
CA SER A 76 1.05 -11.74 -9.71
C SER A 76 2.26 -11.23 -10.48
N VAL A 77 2.06 -10.27 -11.39
CA VAL A 77 3.14 -9.60 -12.12
C VAL A 77 4.09 -8.86 -11.15
N LEU A 78 3.55 -8.20 -10.13
CA LEU A 78 4.38 -7.55 -9.09
C LEU A 78 5.17 -8.55 -8.24
N LEU A 79 4.61 -9.73 -7.95
CA LEU A 79 5.34 -10.79 -7.23
C LEU A 79 6.50 -11.38 -8.06
N GLU A 80 6.32 -11.45 -9.38
CA GLU A 80 7.39 -11.84 -10.30
C GLU A 80 8.51 -10.80 -10.32
N LEU A 81 8.16 -9.51 -10.45
CA LEU A 81 9.12 -8.42 -10.36
C LEU A 81 9.85 -8.40 -9.02
N GLN A 82 9.14 -8.63 -7.91
CA GLN A 82 9.73 -8.75 -6.57
C GLN A 82 10.77 -9.88 -6.52
N SER A 83 10.52 -11.00 -7.17
CA SER A 83 11.46 -12.13 -7.23
C SER A 83 12.74 -11.78 -8.00
N VAL A 84 12.61 -11.03 -9.11
CA VAL A 84 13.76 -10.52 -9.88
C VAL A 84 14.58 -9.55 -9.03
N VAL A 85 13.92 -8.62 -8.32
CA VAL A 85 14.57 -7.65 -7.43
C VAL A 85 15.30 -8.37 -6.29
N LEU A 86 14.68 -9.32 -5.60
CA LEU A 86 15.31 -10.06 -4.51
C LEU A 86 16.57 -10.81 -4.97
N LYS A 87 16.50 -11.44 -6.15
CA LYS A 87 17.67 -12.11 -6.74
C LYS A 87 18.78 -11.11 -7.06
N TRP A 88 18.44 -9.97 -7.66
CA TRP A 88 19.41 -8.90 -7.92
C TRP A 88 20.08 -8.40 -6.63
N ILE A 89 19.32 -8.15 -5.57
CA ILE A 89 19.85 -7.65 -4.30
C ILE A 89 20.78 -8.69 -3.65
N TYR A 90 20.42 -9.97 -3.70
CA TYR A 90 21.30 -11.05 -3.25
C TYR A 90 22.64 -11.02 -3.99
N GLU A 91 22.61 -10.94 -5.31
CA GLU A 91 23.84 -10.90 -6.13
C GLU A 91 24.66 -9.63 -5.89
N ALA A 92 24.02 -8.46 -5.79
CA ALA A 92 24.68 -7.20 -5.46
C ALA A 92 25.33 -7.25 -4.06
N SER A 93 24.68 -7.90 -3.09
CA SER A 93 25.22 -8.08 -1.74
C SER A 93 26.48 -8.97 -1.74
N LEU A 94 26.50 -10.03 -2.55
CA LEU A 94 27.70 -10.87 -2.72
C LEU A 94 28.84 -10.10 -3.39
N GLN A 95 28.55 -9.24 -4.37
CA GLN A 95 29.55 -8.41 -5.05
C GLN A 95 30.21 -7.39 -4.10
N GLU A 96 29.47 -6.91 -3.11
CA GLU A 96 29.98 -6.07 -2.02
C GLU A 96 30.75 -6.87 -0.94
N GLY A 97 30.95 -8.18 -1.14
CA GLY A 97 31.77 -9.03 -0.28
C GLY A 97 31.05 -9.60 0.95
N MET A 98 29.71 -9.56 0.97
CA MET A 98 28.93 -10.20 2.03
C MET A 98 28.95 -11.73 1.88
N ASP A 99 28.86 -12.45 3.00
CA ASP A 99 28.64 -13.90 2.98
C ASP A 99 27.21 -14.25 2.50
N GLU A 100 26.98 -15.52 2.15
CA GLU A 100 25.70 -15.96 1.58
C GLU A 100 24.50 -15.77 2.51
N GLU A 101 24.69 -15.86 3.84
CA GLU A 101 23.62 -15.70 4.82
C GLU A 101 23.23 -14.23 4.95
N THR A 102 24.22 -13.34 5.05
CA THR A 102 24.03 -11.89 5.06
C THR A 102 23.42 -11.40 3.74
N ALA A 103 23.90 -11.89 2.60
CA ALA A 103 23.37 -11.51 1.29
C ALA A 103 21.91 -11.94 1.12
N ARG A 104 21.53 -13.12 1.63
CA ARG A 104 20.15 -13.62 1.59
C ARG A 104 19.22 -12.81 2.48
N SER A 105 19.71 -12.39 3.65
CA SER A 105 18.93 -11.58 4.60
C SER A 105 18.88 -10.08 4.26
N ALA A 106 19.69 -9.61 3.29
CA ALA A 106 19.67 -8.21 2.83
C ALA A 106 18.26 -7.73 2.42
N GLY A 107 17.50 -8.58 1.71
CA GLY A 107 16.10 -8.34 1.38
C GLY A 107 15.84 -7.11 0.50
N ALA A 108 14.61 -6.99 0.02
CA ALA A 108 14.08 -5.80 -0.65
C ALA A 108 12.57 -5.89 -0.73
N ARG A 109 11.92 -4.77 -1.01
CA ARG A 109 10.46 -4.73 -1.11
C ARG A 109 9.98 -3.78 -2.18
N ILE A 110 8.99 -4.22 -2.95
CA ILE A 110 8.25 -3.38 -3.88
C ILE A 110 6.99 -2.87 -3.19
N PHE A 111 6.86 -1.55 -3.13
CA PHE A 111 5.64 -0.87 -2.74
C PHE A 111 4.93 -0.36 -3.98
N THR A 112 3.60 -0.30 -3.94
CA THR A 112 2.82 0.39 -4.97
C THR A 112 2.31 1.71 -4.43
N PHE A 113 2.21 2.69 -5.30
CA PHE A 113 1.61 3.99 -5.00
C PHE A 113 0.66 4.39 -6.14
N GLY A 114 0.24 5.65 -6.17
CA GLY A 114 -0.60 6.17 -7.24
C GLY A 114 -2.00 5.52 -7.29
N SER A 115 -2.60 5.55 -8.48
CA SER A 115 -3.99 5.10 -8.72
C SER A 115 -4.21 3.63 -8.37
N TYR A 116 -3.20 2.79 -8.63
CA TYR A 116 -3.20 1.37 -8.30
C TYR A 116 -3.33 1.12 -6.81
N ARG A 117 -2.54 1.83 -5.99
CA ARG A 117 -2.61 1.69 -4.53
C ARG A 117 -3.93 2.19 -3.94
N LEU A 118 -4.55 3.20 -4.57
CA LEU A 118 -5.83 3.77 -4.15
C LEU A 118 -7.05 2.95 -4.60
N GLY A 119 -6.85 1.92 -5.42
CA GLY A 119 -7.94 1.10 -5.96
C GLY A 119 -8.76 1.78 -7.08
N LEU A 120 -8.26 2.90 -7.62
CA LEU A 120 -8.89 3.66 -8.69
C LEU A 120 -8.22 3.33 -10.03
N VAL A 121 -8.24 2.06 -10.40
CA VAL A 121 -7.55 1.53 -11.58
C VAL A 121 -8.51 1.47 -12.75
N ALA A 122 -8.19 2.17 -13.84
CA ALA A 122 -8.90 2.03 -15.10
C ALA A 122 -8.26 0.92 -15.96
N PRO A 123 -8.99 0.33 -16.91
CA PRO A 123 -8.42 -0.56 -17.90
C PRO A 123 -7.24 0.10 -18.63
N GLY A 124 -6.10 -0.59 -18.67
CA GLY A 124 -4.88 -0.06 -19.28
C GLY A 124 -4.08 0.92 -18.42
N SER A 125 -4.51 1.25 -17.19
CA SER A 125 -3.67 1.99 -16.25
C SER A 125 -2.37 1.24 -15.94
N ASP A 126 -1.31 2.02 -15.81
CA ASP A 126 0.01 1.60 -15.36
C ASP A 126 0.02 1.26 -13.85
N VAL A 127 1.12 0.63 -13.43
CA VAL A 127 1.41 0.34 -12.03
C VAL A 127 2.64 1.12 -11.60
N ASP A 128 2.39 2.13 -10.79
CA ASP A 128 3.41 2.87 -10.07
C ASP A 128 4.00 2.02 -8.93
N ALA A 129 5.29 1.72 -9.01
CA ALA A 129 6.00 0.85 -8.10
C ALA A 129 7.28 1.50 -7.56
N LEU A 130 7.61 1.26 -6.30
CA LEU A 130 8.82 1.71 -5.63
C LEU A 130 9.62 0.51 -5.14
N CYS A 131 10.81 0.30 -5.68
CA CYS A 131 11.78 -0.66 -5.18
C CYS A 131 12.55 -0.08 -3.98
N VAL A 132 12.33 -0.64 -2.81
CA VAL A 132 13.03 -0.30 -1.56
C VAL A 132 14.17 -1.30 -1.33
N ALA A 133 15.39 -0.79 -1.26
CA ALA A 133 16.62 -1.56 -1.13
C ALA A 133 17.46 -1.13 0.10
N PRO A 134 18.34 -2.02 0.62
CA PRO A 134 19.23 -1.72 1.73
C PRO A 134 20.37 -0.77 1.35
N ARG A 135 21.04 -0.22 2.36
CA ARG A 135 21.99 0.91 2.24
C ARG A 135 23.19 0.67 1.33
N HIS A 136 23.62 -0.57 1.15
CA HIS A 136 24.77 -0.91 0.30
C HIS A 136 24.41 -0.94 -1.18
N VAL A 137 23.13 -1.05 -1.53
CA VAL A 137 22.69 -1.08 -2.92
C VAL A 137 22.50 0.34 -3.42
N SER A 138 23.33 0.76 -4.37
CA SER A 138 23.32 2.11 -4.92
C SER A 138 22.28 2.30 -6.03
N ARG A 139 21.98 3.55 -6.35
CA ARG A 139 21.12 3.87 -7.50
C ARG A 139 21.83 3.56 -8.81
N GLU A 140 23.14 3.69 -8.82
CA GLU A 140 23.98 3.30 -9.95
C GLU A 140 23.81 1.80 -10.22
N ALA A 141 23.84 0.94 -9.19
CA ALA A 141 23.55 -0.49 -9.30
C ALA A 141 22.10 -0.76 -9.79
N PHE A 142 21.12 0.03 -9.34
CA PHE A 142 19.73 -0.08 -9.82
C PHE A 142 19.63 0.11 -11.35
N PHE A 143 20.43 0.98 -11.95
CA PHE A 143 20.42 1.14 -13.41
C PHE A 143 21.45 0.25 -14.13
N ALA A 144 22.60 -0.02 -13.52
CA ALA A 144 23.68 -0.79 -14.14
C ALA A 144 23.43 -2.30 -14.13
N ASP A 145 22.84 -2.82 -13.04
CA ASP A 145 22.76 -4.26 -12.78
C ASP A 145 21.33 -4.80 -12.94
N LEU A 146 20.32 -4.08 -12.45
CA LEU A 146 18.93 -4.54 -12.56
C LEU A 146 18.39 -4.41 -13.99
N VAL A 147 18.76 -3.36 -14.74
CA VAL A 147 18.29 -3.17 -16.13
C VAL A 147 18.68 -4.34 -17.05
N PRO A 148 19.95 -4.81 -17.09
CA PRO A 148 20.29 -6.01 -17.84
C PRO A 148 19.47 -7.24 -17.43
N LYS A 149 19.28 -7.47 -16.13
CA LYS A 149 18.48 -8.60 -15.61
C LYS A 149 17.04 -8.54 -16.07
N LEU A 150 16.42 -7.36 -16.04
CA LEU A 150 15.07 -7.17 -16.54
C LEU A 150 15.00 -7.41 -18.06
N ARG A 151 16.02 -7.00 -18.84
CA ARG A 151 16.06 -7.28 -20.28
C ARG A 151 16.21 -8.76 -20.63
N GLU A 152 16.86 -9.54 -19.77
CA GLU A 152 16.98 -10.99 -19.93
C GLU A 152 15.67 -11.73 -19.61
N HIS A 153 14.75 -11.09 -18.90
CA HIS A 153 13.46 -11.68 -18.56
C HIS A 153 12.55 -11.77 -19.80
N PRO A 154 12.03 -12.96 -20.16
CA PRO A 154 11.34 -13.19 -21.44
C PRO A 154 10.06 -12.35 -21.60
N ASP A 155 9.40 -12.02 -20.50
CA ASP A 155 8.14 -11.29 -20.50
C ASP A 155 8.28 -9.77 -20.36
N VAL A 156 9.51 -9.25 -20.25
CA VAL A 156 9.78 -7.81 -20.21
C VAL A 156 9.91 -7.26 -21.63
N LYS A 157 9.16 -6.20 -21.91
CA LYS A 157 9.16 -5.44 -23.16
C LYS A 157 9.25 -3.94 -22.86
N ASP A 158 9.58 -3.16 -23.89
CA ASP A 158 9.56 -1.69 -23.85
C ASP A 158 10.36 -1.07 -22.69
N LEU A 159 11.41 -1.76 -22.24
CA LEU A 159 12.20 -1.34 -21.08
C LEU A 159 13.02 -0.09 -21.40
N THR A 160 12.73 0.98 -20.67
CA THR A 160 13.29 2.33 -20.85
C THR A 160 13.74 2.90 -19.50
N PRO A 161 15.06 2.86 -19.21
CA PRO A 161 15.61 3.52 -18.02
C PRO A 161 15.76 5.04 -18.26
N VAL A 162 15.40 5.85 -17.27
CA VAL A 162 15.49 7.31 -17.30
C VAL A 162 16.20 7.82 -16.03
N PRO A 163 17.55 7.70 -15.96
CA PRO A 163 18.32 8.03 -14.75
C PRO A 163 18.42 9.53 -14.44
N ASP A 164 18.28 10.37 -15.47
CA ASP A 164 18.46 11.83 -15.42
C ASP A 164 17.16 12.61 -15.17
N ALA A 165 16.04 11.92 -14.95
CA ALA A 165 14.78 12.56 -14.61
C ALA A 165 14.81 13.18 -13.20
N TYR A 166 13.83 14.04 -12.92
CA TYR A 166 13.63 14.63 -11.59
C TYR A 166 13.46 13.56 -10.50
N VAL A 167 12.68 12.52 -10.79
CA VAL A 167 12.66 11.26 -10.04
C VAL A 167 13.12 10.15 -10.98
N PRO A 168 14.33 9.57 -10.78
CA PRO A 168 14.85 8.53 -11.66
C PRO A 168 13.93 7.30 -11.68
N ILE A 169 13.66 6.78 -12.88
CA ILE A 169 12.65 5.74 -13.10
C ILE A 169 13.09 4.73 -14.15
N ILE A 170 12.64 3.48 -14.01
CA ILE A 170 12.65 2.48 -15.09
C ILE A 170 11.21 2.26 -15.51
N LYS A 171 10.89 2.55 -16.78
CA LYS A 171 9.59 2.22 -17.38
C LYS A 171 9.71 0.89 -18.11
N MET A 172 8.73 0.01 -18.00
CA MET A 172 8.71 -1.26 -18.72
C MET A 172 7.31 -1.80 -18.90
N LYS A 173 7.19 -2.82 -19.75
CA LYS A 173 5.99 -3.64 -19.89
C LYS A 173 6.29 -5.08 -19.50
N LEU A 174 5.83 -5.52 -18.34
CA LEU A 174 6.01 -6.89 -17.86
C LEU A 174 4.69 -7.67 -18.02
N GLN A 175 4.72 -8.76 -18.79
CA GLN A 175 3.53 -9.57 -19.12
C GLN A 175 2.35 -8.73 -19.66
N GLY A 176 2.65 -7.63 -20.37
CA GLY A 176 1.65 -6.74 -20.94
C GLY A 176 1.18 -5.62 -20.02
N ILE A 177 1.61 -5.58 -18.76
CA ILE A 177 1.29 -4.50 -17.80
C ILE A 177 2.40 -3.45 -17.82
N GLU A 178 2.02 -2.18 -17.99
CA GLU A 178 2.94 -1.05 -17.89
C GLU A 178 3.30 -0.80 -16.42
N ILE A 179 4.60 -0.74 -16.13
CA ILE A 179 5.15 -0.56 -14.79
C ILE A 179 6.15 0.59 -14.80
N ASP A 180 5.93 1.52 -13.90
CA ASP A 180 6.77 2.67 -13.61
C ASP A 180 7.51 2.38 -12.29
N LEU A 181 8.77 1.92 -12.40
CA LEU A 181 9.56 1.46 -11.25
C LEU A 181 10.56 2.53 -10.78
N LEU A 182 10.26 3.12 -9.62
CA LEU A 182 11.14 3.99 -8.87
C LEU A 182 12.09 3.19 -7.97
N PHE A 183 13.10 3.89 -7.44
CA PHE A 183 14.08 3.31 -6.52
C PHE A 183 14.28 4.20 -5.29
N ALA A 184 14.26 3.57 -4.12
CA ALA A 184 14.66 4.16 -2.86
C ALA A 184 15.66 3.27 -2.11
N ARG A 185 16.78 3.87 -1.71
CA ARG A 185 17.77 3.24 -0.85
C ARG A 185 17.57 3.71 0.58
N LEU A 186 17.20 2.81 1.48
CA LEU A 186 17.05 3.14 2.90
C LEU A 186 18.36 2.93 3.65
N MET A 187 18.54 3.65 4.77
CA MET A 187 19.69 3.49 5.65
C MET A 187 19.59 2.25 6.57
N LEU A 188 19.02 1.17 6.03
CA LEU A 188 18.86 -0.13 6.69
C LEU A 188 19.92 -1.11 6.15
N THR A 189 20.42 -1.99 7.02
CA THR A 189 21.28 -3.11 6.60
C THR A 189 20.50 -4.19 5.86
N GLN A 190 19.25 -4.38 6.25
CA GLN A 190 18.33 -5.38 5.71
C GLN A 190 16.95 -4.73 5.57
N VAL A 191 16.23 -5.06 4.50
CA VAL A 191 14.83 -4.65 4.31
C VAL A 191 13.93 -5.80 4.77
N PRO A 192 13.18 -5.65 5.88
CA PRO A 192 12.35 -6.73 6.41
C PRO A 192 11.20 -7.10 5.47
N GLU A 193 10.89 -8.40 5.39
CA GLU A 193 9.75 -8.92 4.63
C GLU A 193 8.39 -8.46 5.18
N ASP A 194 8.34 -8.05 6.45
CA ASP A 194 7.18 -7.54 7.17
C ASP A 194 7.14 -5.99 7.25
N LEU A 195 8.03 -5.29 6.51
CA LEU A 195 7.97 -3.83 6.39
C LEU A 195 6.68 -3.37 5.68
N GLU A 196 5.59 -3.19 6.40
CA GLU A 196 4.27 -2.88 5.83
C GLU A 196 4.10 -1.42 5.39
N SER A 197 4.86 -0.50 5.97
CA SER A 197 4.66 0.94 5.80
C SER A 197 5.98 1.71 5.73
N LEU A 198 5.97 2.76 4.92
CA LEU A 198 7.06 3.74 4.79
C LEU A 198 6.74 5.08 5.48
N MET A 199 5.71 5.10 6.34
CA MET A 199 5.22 6.31 7.03
C MET A 199 6.09 6.74 8.22
N ASP A 200 7.12 5.98 8.59
CA ASP A 200 8.03 6.38 9.65
C ASP A 200 9.05 7.40 9.12
N ASP A 201 8.93 8.66 9.56
CA ASP A 201 9.84 9.75 9.23
C ASP A 201 11.32 9.44 9.52
N ASN A 202 11.60 8.50 10.44
CA ASN A 202 12.98 8.06 10.70
C ASN A 202 13.63 7.40 9.48
N LEU A 203 12.84 6.82 8.57
CA LEU A 203 13.33 6.25 7.31
C LEU A 203 13.93 7.31 6.39
N LEU A 204 13.50 8.57 6.51
CA LEU A 204 13.96 9.69 5.68
C LEU A 204 15.33 10.25 6.11
N ARG A 205 15.89 9.80 7.23
CA ARG A 205 17.14 10.34 7.77
C ARG A 205 18.34 9.96 6.89
N ASN A 206 19.17 10.95 6.57
CA ASN A 206 20.41 10.82 5.81
C ASN A 206 20.22 10.26 4.39
N LEU A 207 19.06 10.49 3.78
CA LEU A 207 18.79 10.14 2.40
C LEU A 207 19.17 11.28 1.46
N ASP A 208 19.56 10.93 0.23
CA ASP A 208 19.76 11.93 -0.83
C ASP A 208 18.42 12.41 -1.39
N ASP A 209 18.40 13.65 -1.91
CA ASP A 209 17.23 14.31 -2.47
C ASP A 209 16.42 13.45 -3.45
N LYS A 210 17.08 12.64 -4.28
CA LYS A 210 16.38 11.78 -5.25
C LYS A 210 15.65 10.65 -4.54
N THR A 211 16.24 10.07 -3.49
CA THR A 211 15.59 9.03 -2.68
C THR A 211 14.40 9.60 -1.90
N VAL A 212 14.55 10.79 -1.31
CA VAL A 212 13.44 11.46 -0.61
C VAL A 212 12.25 11.69 -1.56
N ARG A 213 12.53 12.14 -2.79
CA ARG A 213 11.48 12.32 -3.82
C ARG A 213 10.85 11.01 -4.28
N SER A 214 11.60 9.90 -4.32
CA SER A 214 11.04 8.58 -4.64
C SER A 214 10.15 8.01 -3.53
N LEU A 215 10.39 8.40 -2.27
CA LEU A 215 9.63 7.93 -1.10
C LEU A 215 8.35 8.74 -0.83
N ASN A 216 8.31 9.99 -1.29
CA ASN A 216 7.23 10.94 -1.07
C ASN A 216 6.13 10.82 -2.12
#